data_AF-A0ABC8A6C8-F1
#
_entry.id   AF-A0ABC8A6C8-F1
#
_cell.length_a   1.000
_cell.length_b   1.000
_cell.length_c   1.000
_cell.angle_alpha   90.00
_cell.angle_beta   90.00
_cell.angle_gamma   90.00
#
_symmetry.space_group_name_H-M   'P 1'
#
loop_
_entity.id
_entity.type
_entity.pdbx_description
1 polymer ?
#
loop_
_entity_poly.entity_id
_entity_poly.type
_entity_poly.pdbx_seq_one_letter_code
_entity_poly.pdbx_strand_id
1 'polypeptide(L)'
;MSEVIENEEIKDIQIEFKPAVINILEEEKFKESINRVVAEYTGHVPSVENLTVDRKTRASLNKLITKIETRRKEIKKSINVPYAEFEGWYKKAIAPMEKVIETIDAGIKKIEAEQKEVRKKVVDELLVELTTDTEVDSRIFENFVDDWAKSSNFNDTKPKKQLIDSITYVIDGEKQKIAEYKSAKQSISDFCFGNNITSTPYIRMLDSGKTVSEIMAVITEDVIFEKQRKEVEEKRKEAERQRQAELEKQQQEYETRKLEESFNALPSHIGQENARALSQPEVVEHVKEEFDKKTEQSHSEPPYQEPEQIYHAVILVEFDIKFRDIEAKDEWKKDIEKSGGRIKEVPVWEKIKNI
;
A
#
# COMPACT_ATOMS: atom_id res chain seq x y z
N MET A 1 47.66 26.69 -4.11
CA MET A 1 47.41 26.98 -2.68
C MET A 1 46.63 28.28 -2.65
N SER A 2 45.32 28.23 -2.42
CA SER A 2 44.53 29.43 -2.14
C SER A 2 44.78 29.77 -0.68
N GLU A 3 45.57 30.82 -0.44
CA GLU A 3 45.75 31.38 0.90
C GLU A 3 44.41 31.87 1.42
N VAL A 4 44.11 31.57 2.69
CA VAL A 4 43.02 32.24 3.39
C VAL A 4 43.39 33.71 3.40
N ILE A 5 42.62 34.55 2.71
CA ILE A 5 42.81 35.99 2.77
C ILE A 5 42.40 36.39 4.19
N GLU A 6 43.38 36.63 5.06
CA GLU A 6 43.14 37.21 6.37
C GLU A 6 42.54 38.59 6.18
N ASN A 7 41.35 38.80 6.74
CA ASN A 7 40.68 40.09 6.66
C ASN A 7 41.49 41.12 7.48
N GLU A 8 41.84 42.25 6.86
CA GLU A 8 42.36 43.39 7.63
C GLU A 8 41.31 43.87 8.63
N GLU A 9 41.73 44.26 9.84
CA GLU A 9 40.83 44.85 10.83
C GLU A 9 40.20 46.13 10.26
N ILE A 10 38.91 46.05 9.93
CA ILE A 10 38.14 47.22 9.55
C ILE A 10 37.97 48.07 10.82
N LYS A 11 38.56 49.27 10.81
CA LYS A 11 38.42 50.23 11.91
C LYS A 11 36.94 50.52 12.16
N ASP A 12 36.57 50.60 13.44
CA ASP A 12 35.23 51.00 13.85
C ASP A 12 34.83 52.34 13.20
N ILE A 13 33.59 52.40 12.72
CA ILE A 13 33.03 53.61 12.12
C ILE A 13 32.94 54.66 13.24
N GLN A 14 33.73 55.73 13.13
CA GLN A 14 33.62 56.87 14.04
C GLN A 14 32.43 57.74 13.64
N ILE A 15 31.41 57.79 14.49
CA ILE A 15 30.18 58.54 14.25
C ILE A 15 30.05 59.65 15.29
N GLU A 16 30.00 60.90 14.85
CA GLU A 16 29.59 62.01 15.71
C GLU A 16 28.05 62.04 15.79
N PHE A 17 27.49 61.49 16.87
CA PHE A 17 26.04 61.49 17.10
C PHE A 17 25.66 62.61 18.08
N LYS A 18 24.81 63.54 17.63
CA LYS A 18 24.15 64.53 18.50
C LYS A 18 22.70 64.10 18.73
N PRO A 19 22.31 63.75 19.96
CA PRO A 19 20.93 63.36 20.24
C PRO A 19 19.98 64.51 19.93
N ALA A 20 18.80 64.20 19.39
CA ALA A 20 17.78 65.20 19.12
C ALA A 20 17.26 65.79 20.44
N VAL A 21 17.60 67.06 20.70
CA VAL A 21 17.08 67.82 21.84
C VAL A 21 15.75 68.46 21.45
N ILE A 22 14.66 68.08 22.12
CA ILE A 22 13.33 68.66 21.89
C ILE A 22 13.03 69.63 23.04
N ASN A 23 13.03 70.94 22.73
CA ASN A 23 12.63 71.98 23.68
C ASN A 23 11.19 72.39 23.42
N ILE A 24 10.33 72.29 24.44
CA ILE A 24 8.94 72.73 24.36
C ILE A 24 8.87 74.20 24.80
N LEU A 25 8.95 75.12 23.83
CA LEU A 25 9.07 76.56 24.10
C LEU A 25 7.82 77.19 24.75
N GLU A 26 6.65 76.60 24.55
CA GLU A 26 5.36 77.13 25.01
C GLU A 26 4.52 76.07 25.73
N GLU A 27 5.16 75.21 26.53
CA GLU A 27 4.49 74.09 27.21
C GLU A 27 3.28 74.55 28.04
N GLU A 28 3.48 75.57 28.87
CA GLU A 28 2.44 76.07 29.77
C GLU A 28 1.28 76.70 28.99
N LYS A 29 1.56 77.52 27.96
CA LYS A 29 0.50 78.07 27.09
C LYS A 29 -0.26 76.98 26.34
N PHE A 30 0.43 75.92 25.90
CA PHE A 30 -0.20 74.79 25.24
C PHE A 30 -1.13 74.04 26.21
N LYS A 31 -0.67 73.72 27.41
CA LYS A 31 -1.49 73.09 28.46
C LYS A 31 -2.69 73.95 28.83
N GLU A 32 -2.51 75.26 29.02
CA GLU A 32 -3.60 76.20 29.29
C GLU A 32 -4.64 76.20 28.17
N SER A 33 -4.21 76.16 26.91
CA SER A 33 -5.14 76.11 25.77
C SER A 33 -5.96 74.82 25.73
N ILE A 34 -5.34 73.67 26.03
CA ILE A 34 -6.03 72.39 26.14
C ILE A 34 -7.00 72.41 27.32
N ASN A 35 -6.55 72.87 28.48
CA ASN A 35 -7.37 72.95 29.69
C ASN A 35 -8.57 73.88 29.51
N ARG A 36 -8.43 74.98 28.76
CA ARG A 36 -9.54 75.88 28.42
C ARG A 36 -10.59 75.16 27.57
N VAL A 37 -10.16 74.45 26.53
CA VAL A 37 -11.07 73.66 25.68
C VAL A 37 -11.74 72.55 26.51
N VAL A 38 -11.01 71.87 27.40
CA VAL A 38 -11.58 70.84 28.28
C VAL A 38 -12.59 71.45 29.25
N ALA A 39 -12.28 72.59 29.87
CA ALA A 39 -13.16 73.27 30.83
C ALA A 39 -14.48 73.71 30.17
N GLU A 40 -14.45 74.14 28.91
CA GLU A 40 -15.65 74.56 28.15
C GLU A 40 -16.67 73.42 27.97
N TYR A 41 -16.20 72.17 27.92
CA TYR A 41 -17.06 70.99 27.69
C TYR A 41 -17.12 70.04 28.90
N THR A 42 -16.47 70.37 30.02
CA THR A 42 -16.55 69.59 31.25
C THR A 42 -17.98 69.60 31.80
N GLY A 43 -18.59 68.43 31.95
CA GLY A 43 -19.97 68.30 32.45
C GLY A 43 -21.06 68.48 31.38
N HIS A 44 -20.70 68.69 30.11
CA HIS A 44 -21.66 68.72 29.00
C HIS A 44 -22.23 67.32 28.75
N VAL A 45 -23.56 67.19 28.84
CA VAL A 45 -24.28 65.95 28.52
C VAL A 45 -25.05 66.17 27.22
N PRO A 46 -24.78 65.39 26.16
CA PRO A 46 -25.49 65.52 24.89
C PRO A 46 -27.00 65.33 25.05
N SER A 47 -27.80 66.17 24.38
CA SER A 47 -29.27 66.08 24.41
C SER A 47 -29.85 65.83 23.01
N VAL A 48 -31.06 65.27 22.95
CA VAL A 48 -31.73 64.95 21.68
C VAL A 48 -32.00 66.22 20.85
N GLU A 49 -32.31 67.33 21.51
CA GLU A 49 -32.59 68.62 20.89
C GLU A 49 -31.32 69.28 20.28
N ASN A 50 -30.14 69.06 20.89
CA ASN A 50 -28.87 69.65 20.47
C ASN A 50 -27.96 68.68 19.69
N LEU A 51 -28.44 67.48 19.37
CA LEU A 51 -27.66 66.38 18.79
C LEU A 51 -26.86 66.77 17.53
N THR A 52 -27.40 67.65 16.68
CA THR A 52 -26.71 68.14 15.47
C THR A 52 -25.51 69.02 15.83
N VAL A 53 -25.63 69.86 16.85
CA VAL A 53 -24.55 70.71 17.35
C VAL A 53 -23.49 69.86 18.03
N ASP A 54 -23.90 68.92 18.89
CA ASP A 54 -22.99 68.01 19.61
C ASP A 54 -22.14 67.17 18.65
N ARG A 55 -22.74 66.68 17.55
CA ARG A 55 -22.00 65.98 16.49
C ARG A 55 -20.94 66.87 15.83
N LYS A 56 -21.24 68.13 15.57
CA LYS A 56 -20.29 69.11 15.01
C LYS A 56 -19.16 69.43 16.01
N THR A 57 -19.50 69.62 17.28
CA THR A 57 -18.54 69.86 18.36
C THR A 57 -17.56 68.70 18.51
N ARG A 58 -18.07 67.46 18.59
CA ARG A 58 -17.22 66.24 18.62
C ARG A 58 -16.29 66.17 17.41
N ALA A 59 -16.81 66.46 16.21
CA ALA A 59 -16.01 66.47 15.00
C ALA A 59 -14.90 67.54 15.04
N SER A 60 -15.18 68.71 15.61
CA SER A 60 -14.20 69.79 15.81
C SER A 60 -13.10 69.39 16.79
N LEU A 61 -13.46 68.83 17.95
CA LEU A 61 -12.50 68.34 18.95
C LEU A 61 -11.60 67.24 18.38
N ASN A 62 -12.19 66.27 17.66
CA ASN A 62 -11.42 65.22 16.99
C ASN A 62 -10.46 65.79 15.92
N LYS A 63 -10.86 66.84 15.20
CA LYS A 63 -9.96 67.53 14.25
C LYS A 63 -8.80 68.22 14.98
N LEU A 64 -9.04 68.83 16.14
CA LEU A 64 -7.97 69.44 16.95
C LEU A 64 -6.97 68.40 17.44
N ILE A 65 -7.44 67.29 18.00
CA ILE A 65 -6.59 66.15 18.41
C ILE A 65 -5.79 65.62 17.21
N THR A 66 -6.44 65.45 16.07
CA THR A 66 -5.78 64.96 14.84
C THR A 66 -4.66 65.91 14.40
N LYS A 67 -4.86 67.24 14.46
CA LYS A 67 -3.80 68.21 14.12
C LYS A 67 -2.60 68.11 15.05
N ILE A 68 -2.82 68.00 16.35
CA ILE A 68 -1.76 67.84 17.35
C ILE A 68 -0.98 66.54 17.09
N GLU A 69 -1.70 65.45 16.83
CA GLU A 69 -1.11 64.15 16.54
C GLU A 69 -0.32 64.15 15.22
N THR A 70 -0.82 64.84 14.19
CA THR A 70 -0.08 65.06 12.94
C THR A 70 1.23 65.79 13.21
N ARG A 71 1.21 66.86 14.01
CA ARG A 71 2.43 67.62 14.35
C ARG A 71 3.43 66.76 15.14
N ARG A 72 2.96 65.94 16.08
CA ARG A 72 3.80 64.96 16.80
C ARG A 72 4.48 63.98 15.81
N LYS A 73 3.73 63.45 14.86
CA LYS A 73 4.25 62.53 13.82
C LYS A 73 5.27 63.22 12.91
N GLU A 74 5.08 64.48 12.55
CA GLU A 74 6.06 65.26 11.78
C GLU A 74 7.37 65.43 12.53
N ILE A 75 7.32 65.79 13.82
CA ILE A 75 8.52 65.92 14.67
C ILE A 75 9.26 64.58 14.77
N LYS A 76 8.52 63.46 14.94
CA LYS A 76 9.12 62.11 14.91
C LYS A 76 9.82 61.85 13.57
N LYS A 77 9.18 62.19 12.44
CA LYS A 77 9.78 62.00 11.12
C LYS A 77 11.07 62.80 10.98
N SER A 78 11.08 64.09 11.34
CA SER A 78 12.29 64.93 11.22
C SER A 78 13.45 64.43 12.07
N ILE A 79 13.18 63.92 13.28
CA ILE A 79 14.22 63.33 14.15
C ILE A 79 14.78 62.05 13.54
N ASN A 80 13.95 61.28 12.84
CA ASN A 80 14.37 60.01 12.23
C ASN A 80 15.05 60.17 10.85
N VAL A 81 14.98 61.34 10.20
CA VAL A 81 15.61 61.57 8.88
C VAL A 81 17.13 61.31 8.92
N PRO A 82 17.91 61.89 9.84
CA PRO A 82 19.36 61.65 9.90
C PRO A 82 19.72 60.18 10.13
N TYR A 83 18.90 59.47 10.93
CA TYR A 83 19.09 58.05 11.14
C TYR A 83 18.82 57.24 9.87
N ALA A 84 17.74 57.54 9.14
CA ALA A 84 17.41 56.86 7.89
C ALA A 84 18.48 57.11 6.79
N GLU A 85 19.07 58.30 6.75
CA GLU A 85 20.19 58.62 5.86
C GLU A 85 21.44 57.81 6.22
N PHE A 86 21.78 57.74 7.51
CA PHE A 86 22.87 56.88 8.00
C PHE A 86 22.63 55.40 7.68
N GLU A 87 21.45 54.88 7.98
CA GLU A 87 21.07 53.49 7.68
C GLU A 87 21.18 53.20 6.17
N GLY A 88 20.71 54.14 5.34
CA GLY A 88 20.80 54.03 3.88
C GLY A 88 22.24 54.04 3.37
N TRP A 89 23.11 54.88 3.95
CA TRP A 89 24.55 54.85 3.64
C TRP A 89 25.20 53.56 4.11
N TYR A 90 24.94 53.12 5.34
CA TYR A 90 25.49 51.90 5.93
C TYR A 90 25.18 50.66 5.08
N LYS A 91 23.91 50.49 4.68
CA LYS A 91 23.50 49.39 3.79
C LYS A 91 24.24 49.43 2.46
N LYS A 92 24.42 50.62 1.86
CA LYS A 92 25.17 50.77 0.61
C LYS A 92 26.66 50.46 0.80
N ALA A 93 27.24 50.81 1.95
CA ALA A 93 28.65 50.56 2.25
C ALA A 93 28.95 49.06 2.42
N ILE A 94 28.03 48.29 3.00
CA ILE A 94 28.18 46.85 3.25
C ILE A 94 27.72 45.98 2.07
N ALA A 95 26.80 46.46 1.23
CA ALA A 95 26.27 45.71 0.09
C ALA A 95 27.33 45.06 -0.83
N PRO A 96 28.49 45.68 -1.15
CA PRO A 96 29.54 45.02 -1.92
C PRO A 96 30.11 43.77 -1.22
N MET A 97 30.25 43.82 0.11
CA MET A 97 30.74 42.70 0.91
C MET A 97 29.72 41.57 0.97
N GLU A 98 28.44 41.89 1.19
CA GLU A 98 27.34 40.91 1.12
C GLU A 98 27.32 40.20 -0.24
N LYS A 99 27.48 40.95 -1.34
CA LYS A 99 27.54 40.38 -2.69
C LYS A 99 28.72 39.43 -2.89
N VAL A 100 29.89 39.74 -2.31
CA VAL A 100 31.05 38.84 -2.35
C VAL A 100 30.76 37.55 -1.57
N ILE A 101 30.15 37.66 -0.38
CA ILE A 101 29.71 36.49 0.41
C ILE A 101 28.75 35.62 -0.39
N GLU A 102 27.70 36.21 -0.99
CA GLU A 102 26.74 35.48 -1.83
C GLU A 102 27.41 34.75 -3.00
N THR A 103 28.40 35.39 -3.63
CA THR A 103 29.15 34.80 -4.74
C THR A 103 30.00 33.61 -4.27
N ILE A 104 30.67 33.75 -3.12
CA ILE A 104 31.47 32.67 -2.51
C ILE A 104 30.56 31.51 -2.09
N ASP A 105 29.44 31.80 -1.43
CA ASP A 105 28.46 30.79 -1.00
C ASP A 105 27.88 30.02 -2.18
N ALA A 106 27.54 30.70 -3.28
CA ALA A 106 27.09 30.06 -4.50
C ALA A 106 28.18 29.16 -5.11
N GLY A 107 29.44 29.62 -5.09
CA GLY A 107 30.60 28.84 -5.52
C GLY A 107 30.81 27.58 -4.67
N ILE A 108 30.75 27.71 -3.34
CA ILE A 108 30.87 26.60 -2.39
C ILE A 108 29.76 25.57 -2.65
N LYS A 109 28.50 26.00 -2.72
CA LYS A 109 27.36 25.10 -2.98
C LYS A 109 27.51 24.34 -4.28
N LYS A 110 28.01 25.00 -5.33
CA LYS A 110 28.26 24.36 -6.63
C LYS A 110 29.33 23.27 -6.50
N ILE A 111 30.45 23.58 -5.85
CA ILE A 111 31.54 22.62 -5.62
C ILE A 111 31.06 21.44 -4.77
N GLU A 112 30.32 21.70 -3.69
CA GLU A 112 29.77 20.65 -2.83
C GLU A 112 28.80 19.73 -3.58
N ALA A 113 27.98 20.28 -4.48
CA ALA A 113 27.09 19.51 -5.34
C ALA A 113 27.88 18.65 -6.35
N GLU A 114 28.88 19.22 -7.02
CA GLU A 114 29.75 18.48 -7.93
C GLU A 114 30.49 17.34 -7.20
N GLN A 115 31.02 17.59 -6.00
CA GLN A 115 31.65 16.56 -5.18
C GLN A 115 30.65 15.49 -4.74
N LYS A 116 29.39 15.85 -4.43
CA LYS A 116 28.35 14.87 -4.11
C LYS A 116 28.08 13.95 -5.29
N GLU A 117 27.98 14.50 -6.51
CA GLU A 117 27.78 13.70 -7.72
C GLU A 117 28.98 12.79 -8.03
N VAL A 118 30.21 13.25 -7.77
CA VAL A 118 31.40 12.37 -7.86
C VAL A 118 31.30 11.22 -6.85
N ARG A 119 30.92 11.49 -5.60
CA ARG A 119 30.75 10.44 -4.58
C ARG A 119 29.62 9.46 -4.95
N LYS A 120 28.53 9.92 -5.56
CA LYS A 120 27.48 9.02 -6.07
C LYS A 120 28.03 8.04 -7.10
N LYS A 121 28.80 8.52 -8.08
CA LYS A 121 29.46 7.65 -9.07
C LYS A 121 30.35 6.60 -8.40
N VAL A 122 31.11 6.97 -7.37
CA VAL A 122 31.93 6.02 -6.61
C VAL A 122 31.07 4.98 -5.89
N VAL A 123 29.92 5.37 -5.32
CA VAL A 123 28.97 4.43 -4.71
C VAL A 123 28.38 3.50 -5.77
N ASP A 124 27.99 4.02 -6.94
CA ASP A 124 27.43 3.22 -8.04
C ASP A 124 28.45 2.21 -8.56
N GLU A 125 29.71 2.64 -8.76
CA GLU A 125 30.82 1.76 -9.15
C GLU A 125 31.05 0.65 -8.11
N LEU A 126 31.04 1.01 -6.82
CA LEU A 126 31.20 0.04 -5.73
C LEU A 126 30.02 -0.94 -5.65
N LEU A 127 28.79 -0.48 -5.87
CA LEU A 127 27.60 -1.34 -5.94
C LEU A 127 27.71 -2.33 -7.08
N VAL A 128 28.11 -1.88 -8.28
CA VAL A 128 28.34 -2.76 -9.43
C VAL A 128 29.44 -3.77 -9.12
N GLU A 129 30.57 -3.33 -8.58
CA GLU A 129 31.69 -4.22 -8.21
C GLU A 129 31.25 -5.32 -7.23
N LEU A 130 30.57 -4.94 -6.13
CA LEU A 130 30.15 -5.88 -5.10
C LEU A 130 29.00 -6.80 -5.53
N THR A 131 28.25 -6.44 -6.58
CA THR A 131 27.14 -7.25 -7.09
C THR A 131 27.48 -8.04 -8.35
N THR A 132 28.61 -7.76 -9.03
CA THR A 132 28.98 -8.36 -10.33
C THR A 132 28.95 -9.90 -10.31
N ASP A 133 29.45 -10.52 -9.25
CA ASP A 133 29.51 -11.99 -9.10
C ASP A 133 28.28 -12.57 -8.37
N THR A 134 27.19 -11.79 -8.28
CA THR A 134 25.98 -12.15 -7.53
C THR A 134 24.74 -12.08 -8.43
N GLU A 135 23.62 -12.63 -7.95
CA GLU A 135 22.33 -12.51 -8.63
C GLU A 135 21.55 -11.25 -8.21
N VAL A 136 22.17 -10.37 -7.43
CA VAL A 136 21.56 -9.12 -6.96
C VAL A 136 21.74 -8.05 -8.04
N ASP A 137 20.65 -7.43 -8.46
CA ASP A 137 20.69 -6.25 -9.34
C ASP A 137 21.07 -5.01 -8.49
N SER A 138 22.16 -4.33 -8.83
CA SER A 138 22.62 -3.14 -8.12
C SER A 138 21.58 -2.00 -8.11
N ARG A 139 20.67 -1.96 -9.07
CA ARG A 139 19.65 -0.89 -9.20
C ARG A 139 18.62 -0.89 -8.08
N ILE A 140 18.44 -2.00 -7.37
CA ILE A 140 17.52 -2.06 -6.23
C ILE A 140 17.96 -1.15 -5.08
N PHE A 141 19.22 -0.71 -5.08
CA PHE A 141 19.81 0.15 -4.06
C PHE A 141 19.82 1.64 -4.40
N GLU A 142 19.18 2.08 -5.49
CA GLU A 142 19.16 3.49 -5.92
C GLU A 142 18.72 4.45 -4.79
N ASN A 143 17.75 4.02 -3.97
CA ASN A 143 17.25 4.80 -2.83
C ASN A 143 18.30 5.02 -1.72
N PHE A 144 19.35 4.21 -1.65
CA PHE A 144 20.42 4.33 -0.65
C PHE A 144 21.59 5.18 -1.14
N VAL A 145 21.73 5.39 -2.45
CA VAL A 145 22.90 6.04 -3.06
C VAL A 145 23.10 7.45 -2.53
N ASP A 146 22.02 8.23 -2.36
CA ASP A 146 22.09 9.60 -1.84
C ASP A 146 22.59 9.66 -0.39
N ASP A 147 22.21 8.69 0.44
CA ASP A 147 22.62 8.58 1.83
C ASP A 147 24.06 8.10 1.97
N TRP A 148 24.46 7.15 1.12
CA TRP A 148 25.83 6.68 1.04
C TRP A 148 26.79 7.75 0.51
N ALA A 149 26.37 8.58 -0.45
CA ALA A 149 27.16 9.66 -1.03
C ALA A 149 27.36 10.91 -0.12
N LYS A 150 26.91 10.87 1.15
CA LYS A 150 27.17 11.93 2.13
C LYS A 150 28.67 12.08 2.41
N SER A 151 29.14 13.31 2.59
CA SER A 151 30.56 13.61 2.84
C SER A 151 31.13 12.90 4.07
N SER A 152 30.30 12.65 5.10
CA SER A 152 30.67 11.92 6.32
C SER A 152 31.20 10.51 6.04
N ASN A 153 30.81 9.89 4.93
CA ASN A 153 31.16 8.52 4.57
C ASN A 153 32.46 8.41 3.76
N PHE A 154 33.10 9.54 3.45
CA PHE A 154 34.26 9.61 2.58
C PHE A 154 35.43 10.33 3.25
N ASN A 155 36.64 9.96 2.85
CA ASN A 155 37.85 10.75 3.06
C ASN A 155 38.13 11.46 1.73
N ASP A 156 37.57 12.67 1.59
CA ASP A 156 37.49 13.42 0.32
C ASP A 156 36.67 12.65 -0.74
N THR A 157 37.33 11.86 -1.59
CA THR A 157 36.71 11.04 -2.64
C THR A 157 36.81 9.54 -2.38
N LYS A 158 37.60 9.11 -1.39
CA LYS A 158 37.77 7.68 -1.07
C LYS A 158 36.70 7.20 -0.08
N PRO A 159 35.96 6.12 -0.38
CA PRO A 159 34.95 5.60 0.55
C PRO A 159 35.62 5.08 1.82
N LYS A 160 35.02 5.37 2.97
CA LYS A 160 35.47 4.82 4.26
C LYS A 160 35.11 3.35 4.36
N LYS A 161 35.86 2.59 5.17
CA LYS A 161 35.55 1.17 5.43
C LYS A 161 34.13 0.96 5.93
N GLN A 162 33.64 1.82 6.84
CA GLN A 162 32.27 1.74 7.37
C GLN A 162 31.19 1.84 6.28
N LEU A 163 31.44 2.63 5.23
CA LEU A 163 30.53 2.72 4.08
C LEU A 163 30.51 1.40 3.30
N ILE A 164 31.70 0.85 3.01
CA ILE A 164 31.84 -0.43 2.31
C ILE A 164 31.17 -1.55 3.11
N ASP A 165 31.39 -1.61 4.42
CA ASP A 165 30.77 -2.59 5.32
C ASP A 165 29.23 -2.44 5.31
N SER A 166 28.71 -1.20 5.31
CA SER A 166 27.27 -0.93 5.23
C SER A 166 26.66 -1.37 3.91
N ILE A 167 27.32 -1.09 2.78
CA ILE A 167 26.85 -1.51 1.45
C ILE A 167 26.85 -3.04 1.36
N THR A 168 27.95 -3.66 1.80
CA THR A 168 28.10 -5.12 1.80
C THR A 168 27.02 -5.80 2.63
N TYR A 169 26.73 -5.26 3.83
CA TYR A 169 25.66 -5.78 4.70
C TYR A 169 24.29 -5.78 4.01
N VAL A 170 23.96 -4.69 3.32
CA VAL A 170 22.68 -4.57 2.60
C VAL A 170 22.63 -5.53 1.40
N ILE A 171 23.72 -5.67 0.65
CA ILE A 171 23.84 -6.64 -0.44
C ILE A 171 23.72 -8.08 0.07
N ASP A 172 24.37 -8.42 1.18
CA ASP A 172 24.31 -9.75 1.79
C ASP A 172 22.89 -10.10 2.27
N GLY A 173 22.14 -9.12 2.78
CA GLY A 173 20.72 -9.29 3.08
C GLY A 173 19.88 -9.66 1.85
N GLU A 174 20.12 -9.03 0.70
CA GLU A 174 19.42 -9.37 -0.55
C GLU A 174 19.86 -10.73 -1.11
N LYS A 175 21.16 -11.06 -1.03
CA LYS A 175 21.67 -12.39 -1.38
C LYS A 175 20.99 -13.48 -0.55
N GLN A 176 20.81 -13.24 0.75
CA GLN A 176 20.12 -14.16 1.64
C GLN A 176 18.66 -14.37 1.22
N LYS A 177 17.93 -13.30 0.90
CA LYS A 177 16.54 -13.40 0.41
C LYS A 177 16.43 -14.24 -0.87
N ILE A 178 17.34 -14.02 -1.82
CA ILE A 178 17.39 -14.81 -3.06
C ILE A 178 17.67 -16.29 -2.76
N ALA A 179 18.64 -16.57 -1.88
CA ALA A 179 18.98 -17.93 -1.48
C ALA A 179 17.83 -18.64 -0.75
N GLU A 180 17.15 -17.96 0.17
CA GLU A 180 15.98 -18.47 0.90
C GLU A 180 14.83 -18.76 -0.06
N TYR A 181 14.55 -17.87 -1.01
CA TYR A 181 13.52 -18.06 -2.01
C TYR A 181 13.82 -19.26 -2.93
N LYS A 182 15.08 -19.45 -3.34
CA LYS A 182 15.51 -20.64 -4.08
C LYS A 182 15.34 -21.92 -3.27
N SER A 183 15.76 -21.91 -2.00
CA SER A 183 15.61 -23.04 -1.09
C SER A 183 14.13 -23.39 -0.86
N ALA A 184 13.26 -22.39 -0.74
CA ALA A 184 11.82 -22.56 -0.65
C ALA A 184 11.23 -23.21 -1.91
N LYS A 185 11.59 -22.73 -3.11
CA LYS A 185 11.17 -23.35 -4.38
C LYS A 185 11.63 -24.80 -4.50
N GLN A 186 12.87 -25.08 -4.10
CA GLN A 186 13.40 -26.43 -4.12
C GLN A 186 12.64 -27.34 -3.16
N SER A 187 12.42 -26.90 -1.92
CA SER A 187 11.68 -27.67 -0.91
C SER A 187 10.26 -28.00 -1.36
N ILE A 188 9.55 -27.05 -1.96
CA ILE A 188 8.22 -27.26 -2.53
C ILE A 188 8.28 -28.27 -3.69
N SER A 189 9.27 -28.13 -4.57
CA SER A 189 9.43 -29.02 -5.72
C SER A 189 9.73 -30.45 -5.29
N ASP A 190 10.63 -30.65 -4.33
CA ASP A 190 10.99 -31.96 -3.80
C ASP A 190 9.79 -32.64 -3.12
N PHE A 191 9.00 -31.86 -2.36
CA PHE A 191 7.80 -32.37 -1.70
C PHE A 191 6.71 -32.76 -2.70
N CYS A 192 6.51 -31.97 -3.76
CA CYS A 192 5.59 -32.31 -4.84
C CYS A 192 6.05 -33.56 -5.61
N PHE A 193 7.34 -33.65 -5.92
CA PHE A 193 7.94 -34.79 -6.61
C PHE A 193 7.75 -36.09 -5.79
N GLY A 194 8.02 -36.04 -4.48
CA GLY A 194 7.82 -37.18 -3.58
C GLY A 194 6.37 -37.66 -3.46
N ASN A 195 5.39 -36.81 -3.80
CA ASN A 195 3.97 -37.16 -3.80
C ASN A 195 3.38 -37.35 -5.22
N ASN A 196 4.23 -37.39 -6.25
CA ASN A 196 3.83 -37.58 -7.66
C ASN A 196 2.84 -36.53 -8.19
N ILE A 197 3.00 -35.27 -7.77
CA ILE A 197 2.18 -34.13 -8.22
C ILE A 197 3.07 -33.02 -8.79
N THR A 198 2.48 -32.13 -9.60
CA THR A 198 3.22 -31.02 -10.23
C THR A 198 3.50 -29.88 -9.25
N SER A 199 4.72 -29.34 -9.25
CA SER A 199 5.11 -28.22 -8.36
C SER A 199 4.66 -26.84 -8.86
N THR A 200 4.31 -26.69 -10.14
CA THR A 200 4.05 -25.39 -10.77
C THR A 200 2.96 -24.54 -10.09
N PRO A 201 1.78 -25.09 -9.71
CA PRO A 201 0.75 -24.29 -9.04
C PRO A 201 1.22 -23.74 -7.70
N TYR A 202 2.00 -24.54 -6.96
CA TYR A 202 2.50 -24.23 -5.63
C TYR A 202 3.66 -23.25 -5.65
N ILE A 203 4.52 -23.30 -6.67
CA ILE A 203 5.55 -22.27 -6.89
C ILE A 203 4.89 -20.92 -7.16
N ARG A 204 3.80 -20.86 -7.94
CA ARG A 204 3.04 -19.63 -8.15
C ARG A 204 2.44 -19.08 -6.85
N MET A 205 2.06 -19.96 -5.92
CA MET A 205 1.58 -19.57 -4.59
C MET A 205 2.71 -18.92 -3.78
N LEU A 206 3.94 -19.44 -3.86
CA LEU A 206 5.12 -18.81 -3.27
C LEU A 206 5.36 -17.43 -3.87
N ASP A 207 5.26 -17.29 -5.19
CA ASP A 207 5.42 -16.02 -5.90
C ASP A 207 4.36 -14.98 -5.51
N SER A 208 3.17 -15.43 -5.08
CA SER A 208 2.11 -14.56 -4.54
C SER A 208 2.31 -14.17 -3.08
N GLY A 209 3.41 -14.58 -2.44
CA GLY A 209 3.74 -14.24 -1.06
C GLY A 209 3.23 -15.22 0.00
N LYS A 210 2.74 -16.41 -0.39
CA LYS A 210 2.40 -17.45 0.58
C LYS A 210 3.65 -18.07 1.18
N THR A 211 3.58 -18.41 2.46
CA THR A 211 4.69 -19.06 3.16
C THR A 211 4.82 -20.52 2.71
N VAL A 212 6.03 -21.07 2.81
CA VAL A 212 6.27 -22.50 2.52
C VAL A 212 5.35 -23.38 3.35
N SER A 213 5.11 -23.05 4.63
CA SER A 213 4.23 -23.83 5.50
C SER A 213 2.78 -23.88 5.00
N GLU A 214 2.23 -22.75 4.57
CA GLU A 214 0.87 -22.72 4.00
C GLU A 214 0.78 -23.54 2.72
N ILE A 215 1.81 -23.44 1.88
CA ILE A 215 1.87 -24.16 0.60
C ILE A 215 1.95 -25.67 0.86
N MET A 216 2.78 -26.12 1.81
CA MET A 216 2.88 -27.53 2.18
C MET A 216 1.55 -28.10 2.70
N ALA A 217 0.76 -27.29 3.43
CA ALA A 217 -0.57 -27.70 3.89
C ALA A 217 -1.52 -27.94 2.70
N VAL A 218 -1.57 -27.00 1.75
CA VAL A 218 -2.41 -27.15 0.54
C VAL A 218 -1.96 -28.37 -0.27
N ILE A 219 -0.65 -28.55 -0.47
CA ILE A 219 -0.13 -29.73 -1.16
C ILE A 219 -0.59 -31.02 -0.47
N THR A 220 -0.53 -31.06 0.86
CA THR A 220 -0.92 -32.25 1.63
C THR A 220 -2.41 -32.55 1.47
N GLU A 221 -3.27 -31.53 1.49
CA GLU A 221 -4.71 -31.67 1.25
C GLU A 221 -5.00 -32.22 -0.16
N ASP A 222 -4.35 -31.67 -1.19
CA ASP A 222 -4.50 -32.12 -2.57
C ASP A 222 -4.04 -33.58 -2.75
N VAL A 223 -2.93 -33.97 -2.10
CA VAL A 223 -2.46 -35.36 -2.10
C VAL A 223 -3.45 -36.31 -1.44
N ILE A 224 -4.06 -35.92 -0.31
CA ILE A 224 -5.08 -36.72 0.36
C ILE A 224 -6.30 -36.88 -0.55
N PHE A 225 -6.75 -35.78 -1.15
CA PHE A 225 -7.89 -35.78 -2.06
C PHE A 225 -7.64 -36.66 -3.29
N GLU A 226 -6.46 -36.57 -3.91
CA GLU A 226 -6.10 -37.43 -5.04
C GLU A 226 -6.02 -38.91 -4.68
N LYS A 227 -5.49 -39.24 -3.50
CA LYS A 227 -5.46 -40.63 -3.00
C LYS A 227 -6.87 -41.18 -2.81
N GLN A 228 -7.75 -40.43 -2.14
CA GLN A 228 -9.16 -40.81 -1.96
C GLN A 228 -9.86 -41.00 -3.31
N ARG A 229 -9.62 -40.11 -4.27
CA ARG A 229 -10.21 -40.20 -5.62
C ARG A 229 -9.73 -41.46 -6.36
N LYS A 230 -8.44 -41.80 -6.28
CA LYS A 230 -7.88 -43.03 -6.86
C LYS A 230 -8.45 -44.28 -6.19
N GLU A 231 -8.57 -44.30 -4.87
CA GLU A 231 -9.15 -45.44 -4.14
C GLU A 231 -10.63 -45.67 -4.50
N VAL A 232 -11.42 -44.60 -4.62
CA VAL A 232 -12.82 -44.70 -5.05
C VAL A 232 -12.91 -45.24 -6.48
N GLU A 233 -12.06 -44.75 -7.38
CA GLU A 233 -12.04 -45.21 -8.77
C GLU A 233 -11.61 -46.69 -8.91
N GLU A 234 -10.60 -47.13 -8.16
CA GLU A 234 -10.19 -48.54 -8.14
C GLU A 234 -11.27 -49.44 -7.56
N LYS A 235 -11.98 -49.00 -6.50
CA LYS A 235 -13.15 -49.74 -5.98
C LYS A 235 -14.27 -49.84 -7.00
N ARG A 236 -14.54 -48.79 -7.78
CA ARG A 236 -15.54 -48.81 -8.86
C ARG A 236 -15.15 -49.79 -9.95
N LYS A 237 -13.89 -49.76 -10.41
CA LYS A 237 -13.37 -50.69 -11.43
C LYS A 237 -13.37 -52.15 -10.96
N GLU A 238 -13.02 -52.41 -9.70
CA GLU A 238 -13.08 -53.75 -9.13
C GLU A 238 -14.53 -54.26 -9.04
N ALA A 239 -15.46 -53.43 -8.57
CA ALA A 239 -16.88 -53.77 -8.54
C ALA A 239 -17.45 -54.01 -9.95
N GLU A 240 -17.03 -53.24 -10.94
CA GLU A 240 -17.41 -53.45 -12.35
C GLU A 240 -16.84 -54.75 -12.91
N ARG A 241 -15.56 -55.07 -12.63
CA ARG A 241 -14.96 -56.36 -13.00
C ARG A 241 -15.68 -57.54 -12.35
N GLN A 242 -16.08 -57.42 -11.08
CA GLN A 242 -16.83 -58.47 -10.38
C GLN A 242 -18.22 -58.69 -11.00
N ARG A 243 -18.96 -57.62 -11.28
CA ARG A 243 -20.26 -57.71 -11.98
C ARG A 243 -20.12 -58.34 -13.36
N GLN A 244 -19.08 -57.96 -14.11
CA GLN A 244 -18.82 -58.52 -15.43
C GLN A 244 -18.51 -60.03 -15.36
N ALA A 245 -17.65 -60.45 -14.41
CA ALA A 245 -17.33 -61.85 -14.19
C ALA A 245 -18.55 -62.68 -13.73
N GLU A 246 -19.46 -62.08 -12.94
CA GLU A 246 -20.71 -62.73 -12.52
C GLU A 246 -21.69 -62.92 -13.68
N LEU A 247 -21.84 -61.90 -14.56
CA LEU A 247 -22.60 -62.00 -15.80
C LEU A 247 -22.05 -63.10 -16.72
N GLU A 248 -20.73 -63.17 -16.88
CA GLU A 248 -20.09 -64.22 -17.70
C GLU A 248 -20.31 -65.62 -17.12
N LYS A 249 -20.23 -65.78 -15.79
CA LYS A 249 -20.57 -67.07 -15.14
C LYS A 249 -22.02 -67.46 -15.34
N GLN A 250 -22.97 -66.52 -15.18
CA GLN A 250 -24.39 -66.78 -15.41
C GLN A 250 -24.66 -67.17 -16.87
N GLN A 251 -24.00 -66.53 -17.83
CA GLN A 251 -24.09 -66.91 -19.25
C GLN A 251 -23.53 -68.32 -19.48
N GLN A 252 -22.38 -68.67 -18.88
CA GLN A 252 -21.82 -70.01 -18.99
C GLN A 252 -22.74 -71.07 -18.35
N GLU A 253 -23.31 -70.80 -17.17
CA GLU A 253 -24.27 -71.69 -16.50
C GLU A 253 -25.59 -71.84 -17.28
N TYR A 254 -26.06 -70.78 -17.93
CA TYR A 254 -27.23 -70.83 -18.80
C TYR A 254 -26.97 -71.71 -20.03
N GLU A 255 -25.81 -71.56 -20.67
CA GLU A 255 -25.42 -72.39 -21.81
C GLU A 255 -25.19 -73.87 -21.42
N THR A 256 -24.60 -74.15 -20.25
CA THR A 256 -24.46 -75.54 -19.76
C THR A 256 -25.82 -76.15 -19.43
N ARG A 257 -26.72 -75.42 -18.76
CA ARG A 257 -28.09 -75.90 -18.46
C ARG A 257 -28.88 -76.18 -19.72
N LYS A 258 -28.81 -75.30 -20.72
CA LYS A 258 -29.42 -75.51 -22.04
C LYS A 258 -28.88 -76.75 -22.74
N LEU A 259 -27.57 -77.01 -22.62
CA LEU A 259 -26.95 -78.22 -23.16
C LEU A 259 -27.40 -79.48 -22.40
N GLU A 260 -27.49 -79.43 -21.06
CA GLU A 260 -27.99 -80.54 -20.24
C GLU A 260 -29.47 -80.85 -20.49
N GLU A 261 -30.32 -79.83 -20.64
CA GLU A 261 -31.72 -79.98 -21.03
C GLU A 261 -31.86 -80.60 -22.43
N SER A 262 -30.97 -80.25 -23.37
CA SER A 262 -30.91 -80.90 -24.68
C SER A 262 -30.45 -82.37 -24.60
N PHE A 263 -29.70 -82.75 -23.56
CA PHE A 263 -29.18 -84.11 -23.35
C PHE A 263 -30.18 -85.01 -22.59
N ASN A 264 -30.93 -84.46 -21.64
CA ASN A 264 -31.96 -85.19 -20.88
C ASN A 264 -33.31 -85.31 -21.62
N ALA A 265 -33.50 -84.60 -22.74
CA ALA A 265 -34.66 -84.75 -23.63
C ALA A 265 -34.55 -85.98 -24.57
N LEU A 266 -33.91 -87.07 -24.13
CA LEU A 266 -33.90 -88.37 -24.81
C LEU A 266 -34.88 -89.34 -24.09
N PRO A 267 -36.04 -89.68 -24.69
CA PRO A 267 -36.91 -90.72 -24.16
C PRO A 267 -36.23 -92.09 -24.24
N SER A 268 -36.07 -92.76 -23.10
CA SER A 268 -35.77 -94.19 -23.02
C SER A 268 -37.01 -95.00 -23.41
N HIS A 269 -37.09 -95.47 -24.65
CA HIS A 269 -37.45 -96.85 -25.04
C HIS A 269 -37.74 -96.93 -26.55
N ILE A 270 -36.94 -97.73 -27.27
CA ILE A 270 -37.40 -98.40 -28.49
C ILE A 270 -37.83 -99.81 -28.07
N GLY A 271 -39.12 -100.08 -28.22
CA GLY A 271 -39.75 -101.35 -27.89
C GLY A 271 -41.20 -101.41 -28.39
N GLN A 272 -41.35 -101.32 -29.72
CA GLN A 272 -42.48 -101.79 -30.54
C GLN A 272 -43.87 -101.11 -30.50
N GLU A 273 -44.32 -100.90 -31.74
CA GLU A 273 -45.69 -100.90 -32.28
C GLU A 273 -46.62 -99.68 -32.20
N ASN A 274 -47.06 -99.33 -33.43
CA ASN A 274 -48.35 -98.78 -33.85
C ASN A 274 -48.65 -97.27 -33.76
N ALA A 275 -48.61 -96.68 -34.96
CA ALA A 275 -49.66 -95.88 -35.60
C ALA A 275 -49.93 -94.42 -35.18
N ARG A 276 -49.86 -93.58 -36.24
CA ARG A 276 -50.67 -92.38 -36.57
C ARG A 276 -50.35 -91.02 -35.92
N ALA A 277 -49.93 -90.13 -36.83
CA ALA A 277 -50.50 -88.80 -37.13
C ALA A 277 -50.03 -87.55 -36.35
N LEU A 278 -49.44 -86.63 -37.14
CA LEU A 278 -49.59 -85.16 -37.16
C LEU A 278 -49.33 -84.35 -35.89
N SER A 279 -48.33 -83.46 -35.92
CA SER A 279 -48.44 -81.97 -35.95
C SER A 279 -47.18 -81.25 -35.40
N GLN A 280 -47.03 -79.98 -35.79
CA GLN A 280 -45.84 -79.10 -35.80
C GLN A 280 -45.40 -78.59 -34.40
N PRO A 281 -44.21 -77.98 -34.21
CA PRO A 281 -43.93 -77.13 -33.07
C PRO A 281 -44.20 -75.65 -33.42
N GLU A 282 -45.24 -75.10 -32.80
CA GLU A 282 -45.44 -73.66 -32.60
C GLU A 282 -44.88 -73.30 -31.20
N VAL A 283 -44.63 -72.00 -30.97
CA VAL A 283 -44.21 -71.37 -29.69
C VAL A 283 -42.69 -71.26 -29.44
N VAL A 284 -42.02 -70.41 -30.24
CA VAL A 284 -40.75 -69.74 -29.85
C VAL A 284 -40.97 -68.23 -29.65
N GLU A 285 -42.21 -67.76 -29.60
CA GLU A 285 -42.53 -66.32 -29.68
C GLU A 285 -43.07 -65.70 -28.38
N HIS A 286 -42.94 -66.35 -27.22
CA HIS A 286 -43.54 -65.84 -25.97
C HIS A 286 -42.59 -65.57 -24.80
N VAL A 287 -41.27 -65.68 -24.97
CA VAL A 287 -40.31 -65.30 -23.89
C VAL A 287 -39.54 -64.02 -24.21
N LYS A 288 -39.60 -63.53 -25.45
CA LYS A 288 -38.93 -62.28 -25.85
C LYS A 288 -39.74 -61.02 -25.55
N GLU A 289 -41.07 -61.11 -25.43
CA GLU A 289 -41.94 -59.95 -25.23
C GLU A 289 -42.23 -59.58 -23.76
N GLU A 290 -41.92 -60.44 -22.78
CA GLU A 290 -42.16 -60.12 -21.36
C GLU A 290 -40.95 -59.54 -20.60
N PHE A 291 -39.73 -59.61 -21.14
CA PHE A 291 -38.57 -58.99 -20.49
C PHE A 291 -38.27 -57.57 -20.98
N ASP A 292 -38.60 -57.23 -22.23
CA ASP A 292 -38.40 -55.88 -22.77
C ASP A 292 -39.36 -54.82 -22.19
N LYS A 293 -40.44 -55.23 -21.51
CA LYS A 293 -41.35 -54.29 -20.79
C LYS A 293 -40.94 -53.97 -19.35
N LYS A 294 -39.93 -54.64 -18.77
CA LYS A 294 -39.44 -54.35 -17.41
C LYS A 294 -38.18 -53.50 -17.35
N THR A 295 -37.53 -53.27 -18.50
CA THR A 295 -36.37 -52.38 -18.63
C THR A 295 -36.77 -50.91 -18.85
N GLU A 296 -38.06 -50.61 -19.07
CA GLU A 296 -38.56 -49.24 -19.31
C GLU A 296 -39.28 -48.59 -18.10
N GLN A 297 -39.34 -49.23 -16.93
CA GLN A 297 -40.02 -48.66 -15.75
C GLN A 297 -39.23 -48.86 -14.44
N SER A 298 -38.07 -48.21 -14.30
CA SER A 298 -37.32 -47.90 -13.05
C SER A 298 -35.88 -47.56 -13.46
N HIS A 299 -35.35 -46.34 -13.47
CA HIS A 299 -35.70 -45.07 -12.85
C HIS A 299 -35.37 -43.94 -13.84
N SER A 300 -36.30 -43.00 -13.97
CA SER A 300 -36.00 -41.64 -14.43
C SER A 300 -35.07 -40.96 -13.41
N GLU A 301 -33.78 -40.83 -13.72
CA GLU A 301 -32.97 -39.80 -13.09
C GLU A 301 -33.52 -38.43 -13.54
N PRO A 302 -33.77 -37.48 -12.62
CA PRO A 302 -34.17 -36.14 -13.02
C PRO A 302 -33.05 -35.53 -13.88
N PRO A 303 -33.38 -34.70 -14.88
CA PRO A 303 -32.36 -34.08 -15.72
C PRO A 303 -31.43 -33.28 -14.82
N TYR A 304 -30.12 -33.55 -14.92
CA TYR A 304 -29.08 -32.80 -14.24
C TYR A 304 -29.24 -31.32 -14.59
N GLN A 305 -29.67 -30.51 -13.61
CA GLN A 305 -29.53 -29.07 -13.68
C GLN A 305 -28.11 -28.75 -13.22
N GLU A 306 -27.28 -28.22 -14.15
CA GLU A 306 -26.02 -27.59 -13.76
C GLU A 306 -26.31 -26.60 -12.63
N PRO A 307 -25.55 -26.63 -11.52
CA PRO A 307 -25.72 -25.65 -10.46
C PRO A 307 -25.48 -24.28 -11.09
N GLU A 308 -26.48 -23.38 -11.01
CA GLU A 308 -26.32 -21.99 -11.43
C GLU A 308 -25.06 -21.44 -10.75
N GLN A 309 -24.01 -21.18 -11.55
CA GLN A 309 -22.81 -20.53 -11.04
C GLN A 309 -23.17 -19.08 -10.73
N ILE A 310 -23.51 -18.82 -9.47
CA ILE A 310 -23.68 -17.46 -8.96
C ILE A 310 -22.27 -16.89 -8.75
N TYR A 311 -21.84 -16.06 -9.69
CA TYR A 311 -20.59 -15.31 -9.59
C TYR A 311 -20.77 -14.19 -8.56
N HIS A 312 -20.12 -14.31 -7.41
CA HIS A 312 -20.00 -13.21 -6.45
C HIS A 312 -18.76 -12.36 -6.80
N ALA A 313 -18.97 -11.11 -7.22
CA ALA A 313 -17.90 -10.13 -7.26
C ALA A 313 -17.65 -9.61 -5.84
N VAL A 314 -16.46 -9.89 -5.29
CA VAL A 314 -16.01 -9.28 -4.03
C VAL A 314 -15.13 -8.09 -4.39
N ILE A 315 -15.66 -6.89 -4.20
CA ILE A 315 -14.91 -5.64 -4.38
C ILE A 315 -14.31 -5.28 -3.01
N LEU A 316 -12.99 -5.35 -2.90
CA LEU A 316 -12.27 -4.79 -1.75
C LEU A 316 -12.08 -3.30 -2.00
N VAL A 317 -12.70 -2.47 -1.16
CA VAL A 317 -12.53 -1.01 -1.21
C VAL A 317 -12.01 -0.54 0.14
N GLU A 318 -10.86 0.13 0.13
CA GLU A 318 -10.31 0.80 1.31
C GLU A 318 -10.75 2.28 1.31
N PHE A 319 -11.30 2.73 2.43
CA PHE A 319 -11.67 4.13 2.64
C PHE A 319 -11.14 4.61 3.99
N ASP A 320 -10.49 5.77 3.99
CA ASP A 320 -10.16 6.51 5.22
C ASP A 320 -11.32 7.43 5.60
N ILE A 321 -12.07 7.04 6.65
CA ILE A 321 -13.21 7.82 7.16
C ILE A 321 -12.84 8.42 8.52
N LYS A 322 -12.98 9.75 8.63
CA LYS A 322 -12.75 10.49 9.88
C LYS A 322 -14.07 10.74 10.59
N PHE A 323 -14.21 10.21 11.80
CA PHE A 323 -15.35 10.45 12.68
C PHE A 323 -15.03 11.55 13.70
N ARG A 324 -16.05 12.31 14.12
CA ARG A 324 -15.92 13.37 15.12
C ARG A 324 -15.81 12.82 16.55
N ASP A 325 -16.48 11.70 16.81
CA ASP A 325 -16.52 10.99 18.09
C ASP A 325 -16.65 9.47 17.88
N ILE A 326 -16.55 8.70 18.98
CA ILE A 326 -16.58 7.23 18.95
C ILE A 326 -18.01 6.72 18.71
N GLU A 327 -19.02 7.43 19.20
CA GLU A 327 -20.42 7.06 19.00
C GLU A 327 -20.80 7.07 17.51
N ALA A 328 -20.40 8.09 16.75
CA ALA A 328 -20.64 8.17 15.31
C ALA A 328 -19.92 7.06 14.52
N LYS A 329 -18.73 6.64 14.96
CA LYS A 329 -18.00 5.51 14.37
C LYS A 329 -18.76 4.20 14.58
N ASP A 330 -19.29 3.98 15.78
CA ASP A 330 -19.98 2.73 16.13
C ASP A 330 -21.39 2.66 15.53
N GLU A 331 -22.08 3.79 15.38
CA GLU A 331 -23.34 3.88 14.63
C GLU A 331 -23.15 3.55 13.14
N TRP A 332 -22.11 4.13 12.53
CA TRP A 332 -21.75 3.81 11.14
C TRP A 332 -21.43 2.32 10.94
N LYS A 333 -20.69 1.69 11.86
CA LYS A 333 -20.42 0.23 11.80
C LYS A 333 -21.71 -0.59 11.80
N LYS A 334 -22.66 -0.27 12.69
CA LYS A 334 -23.94 -0.96 12.78
C LYS A 334 -24.75 -0.84 11.48
N ASP A 335 -24.69 0.31 10.82
CA ASP A 335 -25.41 0.52 9.57
C ASP A 335 -24.80 -0.27 8.40
N ILE A 336 -23.47 -0.39 8.35
CA ILE A 336 -22.78 -1.24 7.38
C ILE A 336 -23.13 -2.72 7.58
N GLU A 337 -23.14 -3.21 8.82
CA GLU A 337 -23.50 -4.59 9.13
C GLU A 337 -24.98 -4.90 8.79
N LYS A 338 -25.90 -3.96 9.04
CA LYS A 338 -27.31 -4.08 8.63
C LYS A 338 -27.48 -4.16 7.12
N SER A 339 -26.61 -3.50 6.35
CA SER A 339 -26.61 -3.53 4.89
C SER A 339 -26.00 -4.80 4.27
N GLY A 340 -25.56 -5.76 5.11
CA GLY A 340 -24.92 -7.01 4.66
C GLY A 340 -23.41 -6.89 4.40
N GLY A 341 -22.81 -5.74 4.72
CA GLY A 341 -21.36 -5.54 4.67
C GLY A 341 -20.67 -6.21 5.86
N ARG A 342 -19.53 -6.87 5.63
CA ARG A 342 -18.67 -7.40 6.71
C ARG A 342 -17.46 -6.50 6.89
N ILE A 343 -17.31 -5.91 8.08
CA ILE A 343 -16.14 -5.12 8.46
C ILE A 343 -15.13 -6.06 9.10
N LYS A 344 -13.95 -6.22 8.48
CA LYS A 344 -12.83 -6.93 9.10
C LYS A 344 -11.97 -5.90 9.82
N GLU A 345 -12.00 -5.90 11.16
CA GLU A 345 -11.08 -5.07 11.93
C GLU A 345 -9.66 -5.61 11.73
N VAL A 346 -8.81 -4.83 11.06
CA VAL A 346 -7.38 -5.10 11.02
C VAL A 346 -6.81 -4.50 12.31
N PRO A 347 -6.33 -5.33 13.24
CA PRO A 347 -5.86 -4.83 14.51
C PRO A 347 -4.55 -4.05 14.31
N VAL A 348 -4.52 -2.84 14.86
CA VAL A 348 -3.42 -1.89 14.76
C VAL A 348 -2.25 -2.40 15.62
N TRP A 349 -1.44 -3.33 15.11
CA TRP A 349 -0.18 -3.71 15.76
C TRP A 349 1.08 -3.24 15.03
N GLU A 350 0.99 -2.72 13.81
CA GLU A 350 2.17 -2.24 13.07
C GLU A 350 2.21 -0.71 13.00
N LYS A 351 2.33 -0.08 14.17
CA LYS A 351 2.95 1.24 14.29
C LYS A 351 4.17 1.15 15.20
N ILE A 352 5.18 0.43 14.76
CA ILE A 352 6.53 0.57 15.33
C ILE A 352 7.54 0.65 14.18
N LYS A 353 7.96 1.90 13.94
CA LYS A 353 9.27 2.38 13.48
C LYS A 353 9.85 1.75 12.21
N ASN A 354 9.97 2.57 11.18
CA ASN A 354 11.27 2.85 10.57
C ASN A 354 11.33 4.34 10.21
N ILE A 355 12.10 5.07 11.02
CA ILE A 355 12.94 6.20 10.58
C ILE A 355 14.26 5.56 10.15
#